data_AF-A0A3P0EMN0-F1
#
_entry.id   AF-A0A3P0EMN0-F1
#
_cell.length_a   1.000
_cell.length_b   1.000
_cell.length_c   1.000
_cell.angle_alpha   90.00
_cell.angle_beta   90.00
_cell.angle_gamma   90.00
#
_symmetry.space_group_name_H-M   'P 1'
#
loop_
_entity.id
_entity.type
_entity.pdbx_description
1 polymer ?
#
loop_
_entity_poly.entity_id
_entity_poly.type
_entity_poly.pdbx_seq_one_letter_code
_entity_poly.pdbx_strand_id
1 'polypeptide(L)'
;MKLKRLGCAVACATVSMGVLWSIHAHAELGGAPMSPPADDHAATVRAVQRAMRSADGVSASAATYTVREVTLGSGTVIREYTSAAGSVFGLAWRGPTMPDLAALLGNYFPQYRAGVDAAHAARGWRAPVSVETGTLVIRTGGHMGSFSGQAWLPQALPAGLTGNDIQ
;
A
#
# COMPACT_ATOMS: atom_id res chain seq x y z
N MET A 1 16.37 -75.49 -16.45
CA MET A 1 15.14 -75.42 -17.29
C MET A 1 14.70 -73.96 -17.39
N LYS A 2 14.33 -73.51 -18.59
CA LYS A 2 13.84 -72.15 -18.91
C LYS A 2 12.46 -71.88 -18.27
N LEU A 3 12.19 -70.63 -17.86
CA LEU A 3 11.01 -69.78 -18.22
C LEU A 3 10.99 -68.51 -17.32
N LYS A 4 11.18 -67.29 -17.84
CA LYS A 4 10.26 -66.34 -18.52
C LYS A 4 9.60 -65.31 -17.57
N ARG A 5 10.04 -64.06 -17.76
CA ARG A 5 9.34 -62.75 -17.77
C ARG A 5 7.92 -62.61 -17.21
N LEU A 6 7.70 -61.55 -16.41
CA LEU A 6 6.67 -60.49 -16.49
C LEU A 6 6.82 -59.67 -15.18
N GLY A 7 7.02 -58.35 -15.12
CA GLY A 7 6.43 -57.27 -15.89
C GLY A 7 5.22 -56.71 -15.14
N CYS A 8 5.40 -55.70 -14.29
CA CYS A 8 4.38 -54.66 -14.06
C CYS A 8 5.00 -53.46 -13.33
N ALA A 9 5.18 -52.36 -14.06
CA ALA A 9 5.51 -51.06 -13.51
C ALA A 9 4.23 -50.46 -12.92
N VAL A 10 4.25 -50.12 -11.64
CA VAL A 10 3.24 -49.22 -11.04
C VAL A 10 3.91 -47.87 -10.85
N ALA A 11 3.62 -46.97 -11.77
CA ALA A 11 3.99 -45.56 -11.66
C ALA A 11 3.13 -44.93 -10.56
N CYS A 12 3.73 -44.63 -9.41
CA CYS A 12 3.14 -43.76 -8.41
C CYS A 12 3.13 -42.33 -8.96
N ALA A 13 1.99 -41.90 -9.50
CA ALA A 13 1.73 -40.51 -9.82
C ALA A 13 1.62 -39.72 -8.51
N THR A 14 2.69 -39.02 -8.13
CA THR A 14 2.64 -38.03 -7.06
C THR A 14 1.88 -36.81 -7.54
N VAL A 15 0.63 -36.68 -7.11
CA VAL A 15 -0.14 -35.44 -7.23
C VAL A 15 0.47 -34.44 -6.24
N SER A 16 1.43 -33.65 -6.72
CA SER A 16 1.89 -32.45 -6.01
C SER A 16 0.76 -31.42 -6.10
N MET A 17 -0.09 -31.41 -5.07
CA MET A 17 -1.05 -30.34 -4.81
C MET A 17 -0.26 -29.09 -4.42
N GLY A 18 0.21 -28.36 -5.43
CA GLY A 18 0.86 -27.08 -5.26
C GLY A 18 -0.12 -26.12 -4.60
N VAL A 19 0.18 -25.76 -3.35
CA VAL A 19 -0.51 -24.70 -2.61
C VAL A 19 -0.49 -23.45 -3.50
N LEU A 20 -1.65 -23.07 -4.04
CA LEU A 20 -1.85 -21.76 -4.61
C LEU A 20 -1.72 -20.78 -3.43
N TRP A 21 -0.54 -20.22 -3.25
CA TRP A 21 -0.40 -19.01 -2.47
C TRP A 21 -1.25 -17.97 -3.19
N SER A 22 -2.46 -17.71 -2.67
CA SER A 22 -3.18 -16.49 -2.97
C SER A 22 -2.25 -15.36 -2.57
N ILE A 23 -1.50 -14.85 -3.55
CA ILE A 23 -0.96 -13.52 -3.49
C ILE A 23 -2.18 -12.61 -3.42
N HIS A 24 -2.60 -12.30 -2.20
CA HIS A 24 -3.53 -11.22 -1.96
C HIS A 24 -2.82 -9.95 -2.46
N ALA A 25 -3.15 -9.55 -3.69
CA ALA A 25 -2.70 -8.33 -4.31
C ALA A 25 -3.45 -7.16 -3.66
N HIS A 26 -3.15 -6.92 -2.39
CA HIS A 26 -3.57 -5.74 -1.68
C HIS A 26 -2.48 -4.68 -1.88
N ALA A 27 -2.88 -3.43 -2.13
CA ALA A 27 -1.91 -2.35 -2.02
C ALA A 27 -1.54 -2.21 -0.58
N GLU A 28 -0.30 -2.49 -0.31
CA GLU A 28 0.24 -2.25 1.00
C GLU A 28 1.29 -1.17 0.83
N LEU A 29 1.31 -0.22 1.76
CA LEU A 29 2.46 0.64 1.93
C LEU A 29 3.72 -0.25 2.04
N GLY A 30 4.70 -0.04 1.16
CA GLY A 30 5.89 -0.89 0.99
C GLY A 30 5.76 -2.02 -0.06
N GLY A 31 4.56 -2.28 -0.58
CA GLY A 31 4.23 -3.32 -1.56
C GLY A 31 3.90 -2.75 -2.95
N ALA A 32 3.18 -3.53 -3.77
CA ALA A 32 2.74 -3.15 -5.12
C ALA A 32 1.51 -2.22 -5.08
N PRO A 33 1.23 -1.44 -6.15
CA PRO A 33 0.03 -0.59 -6.23
C PRO A 33 -1.29 -1.38 -6.21
N MET A 34 -2.38 -0.73 -5.80
CA MET A 34 -3.65 -1.41 -5.49
C MET A 34 -4.40 -1.85 -6.72
N SER A 35 -5.15 -2.93 -6.67
CA SER A 35 -6.29 -3.06 -7.58
C SER A 35 -7.50 -2.35 -6.96
N PRO A 36 -8.32 -1.62 -7.74
CA PRO A 36 -9.63 -1.20 -7.26
C PRO A 36 -10.42 -2.41 -6.76
N PRO A 37 -11.31 -2.24 -5.75
CA PRO A 37 -12.18 -3.32 -5.29
C PRO A 37 -12.98 -3.90 -6.46
N ALA A 38 -13.05 -5.24 -6.59
CA ALA A 38 -13.65 -5.90 -7.76
C ALA A 38 -15.16 -5.60 -7.90
N ASP A 39 -15.80 -5.38 -6.76
CA ASP A 39 -17.19 -5.06 -6.54
C ASP A 39 -17.50 -3.54 -6.64
N ASP A 40 -16.46 -2.70 -6.77
CA ASP A 40 -16.60 -1.27 -7.04
C ASP A 40 -16.46 -0.97 -8.54
N HIS A 41 -17.52 -1.24 -9.31
CA HIS A 41 -17.55 -1.03 -10.76
C HIS A 41 -17.48 0.45 -11.18
N ALA A 42 -17.71 1.37 -10.25
CA ALA A 42 -17.61 2.81 -10.51
C ALA A 42 -16.18 3.34 -10.27
N ALA A 43 -15.28 2.50 -9.75
CA ALA A 43 -13.92 2.91 -9.49
C ALA A 43 -13.16 3.25 -10.78
N THR A 44 -12.39 4.32 -10.75
CA THR A 44 -11.54 4.76 -11.88
C THR A 44 -10.08 4.84 -11.45
N VAL A 45 -9.17 4.56 -12.39
CA VAL A 45 -7.73 4.56 -12.15
C VAL A 45 -7.04 5.48 -13.15
N ARG A 46 -6.13 6.32 -12.65
CA ARG A 46 -5.24 7.15 -13.46
C ARG A 46 -3.83 7.08 -12.92
N ALA A 47 -2.83 6.87 -13.77
CA ALA A 47 -1.43 6.91 -13.37
C ALA A 47 -0.69 8.01 -14.13
N VAL A 48 0.18 8.74 -13.44
CA VAL A 48 1.07 9.73 -14.07
C VAL A 48 2.45 9.67 -13.45
N GLN A 49 3.47 9.59 -14.31
CA GLN A 49 4.86 9.69 -13.89
C GLN A 49 5.21 11.13 -13.51
N ARG A 50 6.04 11.28 -12.48
CA ARG A 50 6.52 12.56 -11.92
C ARG A 50 8.03 12.47 -11.77
N ALA A 51 8.69 13.62 -11.86
CA ALA A 51 10.09 13.77 -11.52
C ALA A 51 10.24 15.01 -10.63
N MET A 52 10.85 14.84 -9.46
CA MET A 52 11.21 15.95 -8.56
C MET A 52 12.71 16.14 -8.53
N ARG A 53 13.16 17.38 -8.68
CA ARG A 53 14.56 17.75 -8.47
C ARG A 53 14.74 18.20 -7.02
N SER A 54 15.85 17.82 -6.41
CA SER A 54 16.19 18.28 -5.07
C SER A 54 16.24 19.81 -5.04
N ALA A 55 15.58 20.41 -4.05
CA ALA A 55 15.56 21.86 -3.86
C ALA A 55 16.94 22.43 -3.48
N ASP A 56 17.86 21.58 -3.02
CA ASP A 56 19.16 21.96 -2.44
C ASP A 56 20.26 22.26 -3.48
N GLY A 57 19.95 22.28 -4.78
CA GLY A 57 20.87 22.68 -5.86
C GLY A 57 22.08 21.77 -6.09
N VAL A 58 22.36 20.81 -5.19
CA VAL A 58 23.30 19.71 -5.40
C VAL A 58 22.74 18.85 -6.53
N SER A 59 23.62 18.46 -7.46
CA SER A 59 23.31 17.67 -8.67
C SER A 59 22.86 16.24 -8.35
N ALA A 60 21.78 16.11 -7.60
CA ALA A 60 21.06 14.86 -7.39
C ALA A 60 20.15 14.64 -8.60
N SER A 61 20.26 13.46 -9.22
CA SER A 61 19.35 13.04 -10.29
C SER A 61 17.91 13.17 -9.80
N ALA A 62 17.02 13.70 -10.66
CA ALA A 62 15.64 13.91 -10.29
C ALA A 62 14.99 12.58 -9.87
N ALA A 63 14.46 12.51 -8.65
CA ALA A 63 13.72 11.35 -8.19
C ALA A 63 12.49 11.17 -9.07
N THR A 64 12.44 10.05 -9.79
CA THR A 64 11.31 9.69 -10.64
C THR A 64 10.42 8.71 -9.89
N TYR A 65 9.12 8.99 -9.89
CA TYR A 65 8.10 8.17 -9.24
C TYR A 65 6.79 8.24 -10.01
N THR A 66 5.89 7.30 -9.76
CA THR A 66 4.56 7.29 -10.36
C THR A 66 3.53 7.62 -9.29
N VAL A 67 2.63 8.56 -9.62
CA VAL A 67 1.43 8.80 -8.81
C VAL A 67 0.28 8.10 -9.48
N ARG A 68 -0.29 7.12 -8.79
CA ARG A 68 -1.48 6.40 -9.21
C ARG A 68 -2.66 6.83 -8.36
N GLU A 69 -3.67 7.38 -9.00
CA GLU A 69 -4.91 7.85 -8.40
C GLU A 69 -6.02 6.82 -8.65
N VAL A 70 -6.66 6.36 -7.59
CA VAL A 70 -7.84 5.51 -7.62
C VAL A 70 -8.99 6.31 -7.01
N THR A 71 -10.02 6.57 -7.79
CA THR A 71 -11.26 7.16 -7.27
C THR A 71 -12.26 6.04 -7.09
N LEU A 72 -12.66 5.79 -5.85
CA LEU A 72 -13.68 4.79 -5.49
C LEU A 72 -15.08 5.30 -5.88
N GLY A 73 -16.03 4.38 -6.05
CA GLY A 73 -17.45 4.69 -6.28
C GLY A 73 -18.08 5.51 -5.16
N SER A 74 -17.51 5.47 -3.95
CA SER A 74 -17.90 6.35 -2.84
C SER A 74 -17.50 7.82 -3.03
N GLY A 75 -16.66 8.14 -4.03
CA GLY A 75 -16.07 9.46 -4.24
C GLY A 75 -14.78 9.70 -3.44
N THR A 76 -14.31 8.71 -2.69
CA THR A 76 -12.99 8.78 -2.02
C THR A 76 -11.88 8.58 -3.05
N VAL A 77 -10.96 9.53 -3.09
CA VAL A 77 -9.77 9.51 -3.94
C VAL A 77 -8.59 9.04 -3.11
N ILE A 78 -7.88 8.03 -3.61
CA ILE A 78 -6.66 7.46 -3.04
C ILE A 78 -5.54 7.72 -4.04
N ARG A 79 -4.41 8.23 -3.57
CA ARG A 79 -3.18 8.45 -4.34
C ARG A 79 -2.07 7.60 -3.77
N GLU A 80 -1.46 6.83 -4.64
CA GLU A 80 -0.34 5.94 -4.34
C GLU A 80 0.91 6.47 -5.01
N TYR A 81 1.97 6.63 -4.23
CA TYR A 81 3.26 7.12 -4.65
C TYR A 81 4.20 5.94 -4.77
N THR A 82 4.51 5.56 -6.00
CA THR A 82 5.28 4.35 -6.31
C THR A 82 6.68 4.72 -6.78
N SER A 83 7.69 4.14 -6.16
CA SER A 83 9.09 4.32 -6.54
C SER A 83 9.36 3.71 -7.92
N ALA A 84 10.49 4.06 -8.53
CA ALA A 84 10.95 3.41 -9.77
C ALA A 84 11.16 1.89 -9.61
N ALA A 85 11.34 1.40 -8.37
CA ALA A 85 11.44 -0.02 -8.05
C ALA A 85 10.08 -0.74 -7.99
N GLY A 86 8.96 -0.01 -8.14
CA GLY A 86 7.60 -0.57 -8.12
C GLY A 86 6.96 -0.65 -6.73
N SER A 87 7.66 -0.24 -5.67
CA SER A 87 7.12 -0.22 -4.31
C SER A 87 6.43 1.10 -3.98
N VAL A 88 5.24 1.03 -3.38
CA VAL A 88 4.49 2.17 -2.84
C VAL A 88 5.21 2.69 -1.60
N PHE A 89 5.76 3.90 -1.64
CA PHE A 89 6.44 4.53 -0.50
C PHE A 89 5.55 5.55 0.23
N GLY A 90 4.45 5.97 -0.39
CA GLY A 90 3.53 6.95 0.17
C GLY A 90 2.10 6.76 -0.33
N LEU A 91 1.15 7.15 0.51
CA LEU A 91 -0.28 7.10 0.28
C LEU A 91 -0.88 8.43 0.72
N ALA A 92 -1.85 8.95 -0.04
CA ALA A 92 -2.70 10.04 0.38
C ALA A 92 -4.16 9.71 0.04
N TRP A 93 -5.09 10.18 0.84
CA TRP A 93 -6.51 10.00 0.57
C TRP A 93 -7.32 11.22 0.97
N ARG A 94 -8.43 11.41 0.25
CA ARG A 94 -9.43 12.44 0.55
C ARG A 94 -10.79 12.01 0.04
N GLY A 95 -11.84 12.24 0.81
CA GLY A 95 -13.18 11.87 0.38
C GLY A 95 -14.26 11.94 1.44
N PRO A 96 -15.50 11.63 1.06
CA PRO A 96 -16.62 11.60 1.99
C PRO A 96 -16.58 10.40 2.94
N THR A 97 -15.84 9.35 2.58
CA THR A 97 -15.73 8.11 3.35
C THR A 97 -14.26 7.75 3.61
N MET A 98 -13.98 7.14 4.76
CA MET A 98 -12.64 6.63 5.04
C MET A 98 -12.37 5.41 4.16
N PRO A 99 -11.23 5.33 3.45
CA PRO A 99 -10.86 4.11 2.74
C PRO A 99 -10.55 2.98 3.74
N ASP A 100 -10.48 1.74 3.25
CA ASP A 100 -10.02 0.61 4.05
C ASP A 100 -8.53 0.78 4.39
N LEU A 101 -8.25 1.36 5.56
CA LEU A 101 -6.88 1.59 6.05
C LEU A 101 -6.15 0.27 6.36
N ALA A 102 -6.87 -0.82 6.64
CA ALA A 102 -6.22 -2.11 6.85
C ALA A 102 -5.65 -2.64 5.54
N ALA A 103 -6.43 -2.54 4.46
CA ALA A 103 -5.95 -2.85 3.12
C ALA A 103 -4.77 -1.95 2.75
N LEU A 104 -4.92 -0.63 2.84
CA LEU A 104 -3.90 0.34 2.38
C LEU A 104 -2.58 0.25 3.15
N LEU A 105 -2.62 0.05 4.47
CA LEU A 105 -1.41 0.04 5.30
C LEU A 105 -0.79 -1.36 5.42
N GLY A 106 -1.54 -2.43 5.15
CA GLY A 106 -1.07 -3.80 5.27
C GLY A 106 -0.40 -4.07 6.61
N ASN A 107 0.85 -4.52 6.58
CA ASN A 107 1.67 -4.82 7.76
C ASN A 107 1.90 -3.63 8.71
N TYR A 108 1.67 -2.39 8.25
CA TYR A 108 1.78 -1.19 9.08
C TYR A 108 0.49 -0.87 9.84
N PHE A 109 -0.64 -1.51 9.51
CA PHE A 109 -1.93 -1.27 10.15
C PHE A 109 -1.93 -1.50 11.68
N PRO A 110 -1.28 -2.54 12.25
CA PRO A 110 -1.18 -2.70 13.70
C PRO A 110 -0.48 -1.53 14.39
N GLN A 111 0.56 -0.95 13.77
CA GLN A 111 1.27 0.22 14.29
C GLN A 111 0.36 1.45 14.30
N TYR A 112 -0.42 1.65 13.23
CA TYR A 112 -1.43 2.71 13.16
C TYR A 112 -2.45 2.57 14.29
N ARG A 113 -3.04 1.37 14.47
CA ARG A 113 -4.02 1.12 15.54
C ARG A 113 -3.46 1.41 16.93
N ALA A 114 -2.26 0.94 17.23
CA ALA A 114 -1.61 1.22 18.50
C ALA A 114 -1.41 2.73 18.73
N GLY A 115 -1.06 3.49 17.69
CA GLY A 115 -0.94 4.93 17.76
C GLY A 115 -2.27 5.66 17.95
N VAL A 116 -3.36 5.18 17.34
CA VAL A 116 -4.73 5.68 17.58
C VAL A 116 -5.11 5.46 19.05
N ASP A 117 -4.92 4.24 19.56
CA ASP A 117 -5.28 3.88 20.94
C ASP A 117 -4.48 4.72 21.95
N ALA A 118 -3.19 4.92 21.71
CA ALA A 118 -2.35 5.79 22.52
C ALA A 118 -2.80 7.26 22.48
N ALA A 119 -3.17 7.78 21.30
CA ALA A 119 -3.68 9.14 21.16
C ALA A 119 -5.01 9.31 21.91
N HIS A 120 -5.91 8.33 21.84
CA HIS A 120 -7.17 8.33 22.59
C HIS A 120 -6.93 8.28 24.10
N ALA A 121 -5.99 7.46 24.57
CA ALA A 121 -5.64 7.40 25.99
C ALA A 121 -5.06 8.73 26.51
N ALA A 122 -4.27 9.44 25.70
CA ALA A 122 -3.62 10.67 26.11
C ALA A 122 -4.49 11.93 25.98
N ARG A 123 -5.37 11.99 24.96
CA ARG A 123 -6.06 13.23 24.54
C ARG A 123 -7.56 13.06 24.31
N GLY A 124 -8.09 11.85 24.52
CA GLY A 124 -9.49 11.51 24.29
C GLY A 124 -9.85 11.24 22.82
N TRP A 125 -11.08 10.81 22.60
CA TRP A 125 -11.62 10.31 21.32
C TRP A 125 -11.70 11.33 20.17
N ARG A 126 -11.43 12.62 20.45
CA ARG A 126 -11.48 13.71 19.46
C ARG A 126 -10.10 14.16 18.98
N ALA A 127 -9.04 13.52 19.45
CA ALA A 127 -7.69 13.91 19.11
C ALA A 127 -7.38 13.56 17.63
N PRO A 128 -6.79 14.49 16.86
CA PRO A 128 -6.21 14.15 15.57
C PRO A 128 -5.21 13.00 15.74
N VAL A 129 -5.34 11.96 14.92
CA VAL A 129 -4.42 10.83 14.97
C VAL A 129 -3.26 11.13 14.02
N SER A 130 -2.11 11.42 14.62
CA SER A 130 -0.80 11.42 13.97
C SER A 130 0.05 10.35 14.63
N VAL A 131 0.44 9.33 13.87
CA VAL A 131 1.38 8.30 14.35
C VAL A 131 2.70 8.55 13.62
N GLU A 132 3.73 8.84 14.39
CA GLU A 132 5.08 9.08 13.88
C GLU A 132 6.02 8.09 14.56
N THR A 133 6.46 7.10 13.80
CA THR A 133 7.45 6.10 14.17
C THR A 133 8.60 6.18 13.17
N GLY A 134 9.79 5.72 13.53
CA GLY A 134 10.95 5.75 12.60
C GLY A 134 10.71 5.03 11.26
N THR A 135 9.74 4.11 11.20
CA THR A 135 9.42 3.32 10.01
C THR A 135 8.13 3.76 9.30
N LEU A 136 7.25 4.51 9.95
CA LEU A 136 5.94 4.88 9.44
C LEU A 136 5.56 6.26 9.99
N VAL A 137 5.19 7.15 9.08
CA VAL A 137 4.49 8.39 9.45
C VAL A 137 3.11 8.34 8.82
N ILE A 138 2.09 8.58 9.64
CA ILE A 138 0.71 8.69 9.18
C ILE A 138 0.05 9.87 9.87
N ARG A 139 -0.62 10.69 9.07
CA ARG A 139 -1.38 11.86 9.51
C ARG A 139 -2.79 11.70 8.99
N THR A 140 -3.76 11.69 9.88
CA THR A 140 -5.18 11.55 9.52
C THR A 140 -5.99 12.66 10.15
N GLY A 141 -7.06 13.08 9.48
CA GLY A 141 -7.93 14.13 9.96
C GLY A 141 -9.19 14.27 9.14
N GLY A 142 -9.80 15.44 9.27
CA GLY A 142 -11.08 15.75 8.65
C GLY A 142 -12.24 15.65 9.63
N HIS A 143 -13.46 15.75 9.09
CA HIS A 143 -14.70 15.61 9.83
C HIS A 143 -15.63 14.62 9.13
N MET A 144 -16.76 14.30 9.74
CA MET A 144 -17.76 13.43 9.14
C MET A 144 -18.15 13.95 7.74
N GLY A 145 -17.95 13.13 6.71
CA GLY A 145 -18.20 13.48 5.30
C GLY A 145 -17.06 14.24 4.59
N SER A 146 -15.92 14.48 5.25
CA SER A 146 -14.71 15.05 4.63
C SER A 146 -13.48 14.54 5.35
N PHE A 147 -13.10 13.30 5.04
CA PHE A 147 -11.91 12.65 5.58
C PHE A 147 -10.71 12.94 4.69
N SER A 148 -9.56 13.08 5.32
CA SER A 148 -8.28 13.16 4.62
C SER A 148 -7.15 12.53 5.44
N GLY A 149 -6.11 12.12 4.75
CA GLY A 149 -4.92 11.65 5.41
C GLY A 149 -3.81 11.31 4.43
N GLN A 150 -2.64 11.08 4.99
CA GLN A 150 -1.44 10.68 4.27
C GLN A 150 -0.62 9.75 5.14
N ALA A 151 0.05 8.80 4.52
CA ALA A 151 0.98 7.88 5.16
C ALA A 151 2.21 7.68 4.27
N TRP A 152 3.39 7.58 4.86
CA TRP A 152 4.62 7.30 4.10
C TRP A 152 5.66 6.58 4.96
N LEU A 153 6.60 5.95 4.27
CA LEU A 153 7.76 5.29 4.88
C LEU A 153 8.95 6.25 4.80
N PRO A 154 9.44 6.82 5.92
CA PRO A 154 10.53 7.79 5.91
C PRO A 154 11.79 7.28 5.21
N GLN A 155 12.08 5.99 5.37
CA GLN A 155 13.27 5.34 4.81
C GLN A 155 13.12 4.95 3.33
N ALA A 156 11.90 4.98 2.78
CA ALA A 156 11.63 4.64 1.38
C ALA A 156 11.35 5.87 0.50
N LEU A 157 11.40 7.08 1.08
CA LEU A 157 11.26 8.32 0.32
C LEU A 157 12.42 8.45 -0.67
N PRO A 158 12.14 8.66 -1.97
CA PRO A 158 13.17 8.96 -2.94
C PRO A 158 13.94 10.24 -2.56
N ALA A 159 15.20 10.32 -2.97
CA ALA A 159 16.06 11.47 -2.67
C ALA A 159 15.42 12.80 -3.12
N GLY A 160 15.37 13.77 -2.21
CA GLY A 160 14.78 15.09 -2.46
C GLY A 160 13.26 15.17 -2.28
N LEU A 161 12.58 14.06 -1.95
CA LEU A 161 11.19 14.08 -1.49
C LEU A 161 11.11 14.10 0.04
N THR A 162 10.07 14.74 0.54
CA THR A 162 9.70 14.80 1.94
C THR A 162 8.26 14.31 2.12
N GLY A 163 7.85 14.09 3.37
CA GLY A 163 6.45 13.73 3.67
C GLY A 163 5.43 14.79 3.23
N ASN A 164 5.85 16.04 3.03
CA ASN A 164 4.97 17.11 2.55
C ASN A 164 4.59 16.97 1.07
N ASP A 165 5.34 16.16 0.31
CA ASP A 165 5.11 15.91 -1.12
C ASP A 165 4.03 14.84 -1.37
N ILE A 166 3.52 14.21 -0.30
CA ILE A 166 2.49 13.16 -0.32
C ILE A 166 1.11 13.79 -0.03
N GLN A 167 0.25 13.94 -1.05
CA GLN A 167 -1.01 14.71 -1.02
C GLN A 167 -2.11 14.21 -1.96
#